data_AF-A0A9W8MR42-F1
#
_entry.id   AF-A0A9W8MR42-F1
#
_cell.length_a   1.000
_cell.length_b   1.000
_cell.length_c   1.000
_cell.angle_alpha   90.00
_cell.angle_beta   90.00
_cell.angle_gamma   90.00
#
_symmetry.space_group_name_H-M   'P 1'
#
loop_
_entity.id
_entity.type
_entity.pdbx_description
1 polymer ?
#
loop_
_entity_poly.entity_id
_entity_poly.type
_entity_poly.pdbx_seq_one_letter_code
_entity_poly.pdbx_strand_id
1 'polypeptide(L)'
;MPSTSTLSDDEKAKIKSAIPTPKNKVHFGALARIYYAYPQPTKWSYAGLQGALVFSQSNQDNSFHFQMVDLDGTRGVIWDHELYEGLEFNQDRAFFLSFAGDACMIGFVFADESEAKTFFKKVKAKRNNKGSKPKSEKKKVSKGGIDKSMISAPKAGVLIRHGQHF
;
A
#
# COMPACT_ATOMS: atom_id res chain seq x y z
N MET A 1 4.86 15.71 -16.43
CA MET A 1 3.81 16.61 -15.90
C MET A 1 3.81 16.47 -14.39
N PRO A 2 3.81 17.56 -13.62
CA PRO A 2 3.75 17.46 -12.16
C PRO A 2 2.43 16.80 -11.75
N SER A 3 2.50 15.78 -10.91
CA SER A 3 1.33 15.14 -10.31
C SER A 3 0.75 16.10 -9.27
N THR A 4 -0.07 17.05 -9.72
CA THR A 4 -0.79 17.97 -8.84
C THR A 4 -1.81 17.15 -8.06
N SER A 5 -1.73 17.16 -6.73
CA SER A 5 -2.73 16.50 -5.89
C SER A 5 -4.09 17.17 -6.11
N THR A 6 -5.16 16.37 -6.13
CA THR A 6 -6.53 16.90 -6.30
C THR A 6 -7.03 17.64 -5.07
N LEU A 7 -6.36 17.48 -3.93
CA LEU A 7 -6.70 18.14 -2.67
C LEU A 7 -6.14 19.57 -2.62
N SER A 8 -7.01 20.53 -2.32
CA SER A 8 -6.69 21.91 -1.96
C SER A 8 -6.01 22.01 -0.59
N ASP A 9 -5.49 23.19 -0.26
CA ASP A 9 -4.84 23.43 1.02
C ASP A 9 -5.81 23.41 2.22
N ASP A 10 -7.07 23.82 2.02
CA ASP A 10 -8.13 23.68 3.03
C ASP A 10 -8.44 22.20 3.30
N GLU A 11 -8.61 21.39 2.26
CA GLU A 11 -8.87 19.96 2.38
C GLU A 11 -7.71 19.24 3.08
N LYS A 12 -6.46 19.63 2.76
CA LYS A 12 -5.27 19.13 3.48
C LYS A 12 -5.27 19.54 4.94
N ALA A 13 -5.75 20.73 5.29
CA ALA A 13 -5.87 21.16 6.69
C ALA A 13 -6.92 20.32 7.44
N LYS A 14 -8.07 20.02 6.80
CA LYS A 14 -9.09 19.11 7.36
C LYS A 14 -8.52 17.72 7.61
N ILE A 15 -7.74 17.16 6.68
CA ILE A 15 -7.08 15.85 6.86
C ILE A 15 -6.13 15.88 8.07
N LYS A 16 -5.29 16.92 8.20
CA LYS A 16 -4.35 17.06 9.32
C LYS A 16 -5.06 17.20 10.67
N SER A 17 -6.19 17.89 10.69
CA SER A 17 -7.03 18.03 11.88
C SER A 17 -7.68 16.69 12.26
N ALA A 18 -8.21 15.97 11.28
CA ALA A 18 -8.89 14.68 11.48
C ALA A 18 -7.93 13.54 11.85
N ILE A 19 -6.72 13.54 11.30
CA ILE A 19 -5.70 12.50 11.52
C ILE A 19 -4.45 13.16 12.13
N PRO A 20 -4.45 13.41 13.45
CA PRO A 20 -3.39 14.18 14.10
C PRO A 20 -2.06 13.42 14.14
N THR A 21 -0.99 14.14 13.84
CA THR A 21 0.40 13.75 14.05
C THR A 21 0.84 14.18 15.47
N PRO A 22 1.83 13.53 16.13
CA PRO A 22 2.70 12.47 15.62
C PRO A 22 2.14 11.06 15.83
N LYS A 23 0.95 10.89 16.41
CA LYS A 23 0.38 9.54 16.67
C LYS A 23 0.13 8.76 15.39
N ASN A 24 -0.29 9.45 14.33
CA ASN A 24 -0.52 8.86 13.01
C ASN A 24 0.46 9.44 11.99
N LYS A 25 0.88 8.62 11.03
CA LYS A 25 1.69 9.04 9.87
C LYS A 25 0.87 8.90 8.61
N VAL A 26 0.49 10.03 8.02
CA VAL A 26 -0.19 10.08 6.71
C VAL A 26 0.82 9.81 5.60
N HIS A 27 0.61 8.75 4.81
CA HIS A 27 1.46 8.41 3.67
C HIS A 27 0.93 9.02 2.38
N PHE A 28 -0.38 9.07 2.20
CA PHE A 28 -1.03 9.64 1.02
C PHE A 28 -2.50 9.93 1.29
N GLY A 29 -3.05 10.93 0.59
CA GLY A 29 -4.48 11.25 0.59
C GLY A 29 -4.89 11.67 -0.81
N ALA A 30 -6.11 11.29 -1.22
CA ALA A 30 -6.70 11.66 -2.51
C ALA A 30 -8.23 11.68 -2.40
N LEU A 31 -8.89 12.42 -3.30
CA LEU A 31 -10.36 12.43 -3.37
C LEU A 31 -10.90 11.09 -3.86
N ALA A 32 -11.83 10.51 -3.11
CA ALA A 32 -12.44 9.23 -3.45
C ALA A 32 -13.85 9.04 -2.88
N ARG A 33 -14.51 7.98 -3.36
CA ARG A 33 -15.81 7.48 -2.92
C ARG A 33 -15.74 6.01 -2.56
N ILE A 34 -16.50 5.58 -1.56
CA ILE A 34 -16.57 4.18 -1.12
C ILE A 34 -17.82 3.50 -1.71
N TYR A 35 -17.62 2.28 -2.21
CA TYR A 35 -18.66 1.39 -2.69
C TYR A 35 -18.56 0.06 -1.97
N TYR A 36 -19.70 -0.59 -1.74
CA TYR A 36 -19.79 -1.94 -1.19
C TYR A 36 -20.48 -2.86 -2.18
N ALA A 37 -20.01 -4.11 -2.28
CA ALA A 37 -20.72 -5.18 -2.96
C ALA A 37 -21.76 -5.82 -2.04
N TYR A 38 -22.67 -5.00 -1.52
CA TYR A 38 -23.74 -5.39 -0.59
C TYR A 38 -25.02 -4.62 -0.93
N PRO A 39 -26.22 -5.22 -0.78
CA PRO A 39 -26.51 -6.60 -0.34
C PRO A 39 -26.24 -7.67 -1.41
N GLN A 40 -25.95 -7.28 -2.66
CA GLN A 40 -25.66 -8.22 -3.74
C GLN A 40 -24.14 -8.28 -3.99
N PRO A 41 -23.47 -9.44 -3.78
CA PRO A 41 -22.03 -9.58 -3.97
C PRO A 41 -21.54 -9.31 -5.39
N THR A 42 -22.44 -9.37 -6.37
CA THR A 42 -22.15 -9.15 -7.79
C THR A 42 -22.35 -7.69 -8.23
N LYS A 43 -22.86 -6.81 -7.34
CA LYS A 43 -23.20 -5.42 -7.69
C LYS A 43 -22.61 -4.43 -6.69
N TRP A 44 -21.84 -3.48 -7.21
CA TRP A 44 -21.35 -2.35 -6.44
C TRP A 44 -22.45 -1.32 -6.16
N SER A 45 -22.61 -0.95 -4.90
CA SER A 45 -23.53 0.07 -4.43
C SER A 45 -22.76 1.18 -3.72
N TYR A 46 -23.08 2.43 -4.02
CA TYR A 46 -22.44 3.57 -3.36
C TYR A 46 -22.78 3.57 -1.87
N ALA A 47 -21.75 3.64 -1.01
CA ALA A 47 -21.93 3.58 0.43
C ALA A 47 -22.47 4.89 1.05
N GLY A 48 -22.60 5.96 0.25
CA GLY A 48 -22.91 7.30 0.78
C GLY A 48 -21.70 8.01 1.39
N LEU A 49 -20.49 7.44 1.23
CA LEU A 49 -19.25 7.95 1.83
C LEU A 49 -18.31 8.48 0.75
N GLN A 50 -17.99 9.76 0.84
CA GLN A 50 -17.05 10.46 -0.04
C GLN A 50 -16.24 11.50 0.73
N GLY A 51 -15.08 11.87 0.17
CA GLY A 51 -14.17 12.85 0.76
C GLY A 51 -12.72 12.51 0.43
N ALA A 52 -11.82 12.78 1.36
CA ALA A 52 -10.41 12.39 1.23
C ALA A 52 -10.19 10.98 1.78
N LEU A 53 -9.84 10.05 0.91
CA LEU A 53 -9.35 8.74 1.33
C LEU A 53 -7.86 8.83 1.64
N VAL A 54 -7.51 8.56 2.88
CA VAL A 54 -6.18 8.68 3.45
C VAL A 54 -5.63 7.31 3.80
N PHE A 55 -4.42 7.03 3.35
CA PHE A 55 -3.62 5.91 3.80
C PHE A 55 -2.66 6.38 4.91
N SER A 56 -2.90 5.92 6.12
CA SER A 56 -2.14 6.29 7.31
C SER A 56 -1.54 5.06 8.01
N GLN A 57 -0.57 5.30 8.88
CA GLN A 57 0.02 4.29 9.76
C GLN A 57 -0.04 4.78 11.20
N SER A 58 -0.54 3.96 12.11
CA SER A 58 -0.47 4.22 13.54
C SER A 58 0.97 4.05 14.01
N ASN A 59 1.53 5.03 14.70
CA ASN A 59 2.85 4.90 15.32
C ASN A 59 2.79 4.17 16.68
N GLN A 60 1.59 3.97 17.24
CA GLN A 60 1.44 3.29 18.53
C GLN A 60 1.66 1.77 18.38
N ASP A 61 1.11 1.18 17.31
CA ASP A 61 1.05 -0.26 17.11
C ASP A 61 1.56 -0.70 15.70
N ASN A 62 1.94 0.25 14.84
CA ASN A 62 2.39 0.00 13.47
C ASN A 62 1.35 -0.68 12.57
N SER A 63 0.06 -0.54 12.85
CA SER A 63 -1.02 -0.86 11.92
C SER A 63 -1.09 0.17 10.79
N PHE A 64 -1.68 -0.26 9.68
CA PHE A 64 -2.03 0.61 8.57
C PHE A 64 -3.54 0.76 8.54
N HIS A 65 -4.03 1.96 8.21
CA HIS A 65 -5.45 2.23 8.08
C HIS A 65 -5.76 2.91 6.75
N PHE A 66 -6.94 2.59 6.23
CA PHE A 66 -7.64 3.42 5.26
C PHE A 66 -8.69 4.24 5.99
N GLN A 67 -8.64 5.56 5.83
CA GLN A 67 -9.52 6.48 6.54
C GLN A 67 -10.17 7.45 5.56
N MET A 68 -11.50 7.58 5.58
CA MET A 68 -12.21 8.60 4.81
C MET A 68 -12.45 9.82 5.69
N VAL A 69 -11.94 10.98 5.27
CA VAL A 69 -12.17 12.26 5.93
C VAL A 69 -13.27 13.02 5.19
N ASP A 70 -14.26 13.48 5.95
CA ASP A 70 -15.34 14.35 5.47
C ASP A 70 -14.76 15.72 5.09
N LEU A 71 -14.84 16.04 3.79
CA LEU A 71 -14.35 17.33 3.27
C LEU A 71 -15.47 18.35 3.12
N ASP A 72 -16.71 17.91 2.96
CA ASP A 72 -17.87 18.81 2.85
C ASP A 72 -18.31 19.36 4.21
N GLY A 73 -18.15 18.57 5.27
CA GLY A 73 -18.51 18.94 6.64
C GLY A 73 -17.33 19.11 7.59
N THR A 74 -17.61 18.89 8.87
CA THR A 74 -16.66 18.99 9.99
C THR A 74 -16.56 17.69 10.79
N ARG A 75 -17.10 16.58 10.26
CA ARG A 75 -17.20 15.30 10.98
C ARG A 75 -15.86 14.60 11.20
N GLY A 76 -14.80 15.05 10.52
CA GLY A 76 -13.48 14.42 10.60
C GLY A 76 -13.47 13.06 9.88
N VAL A 77 -12.95 12.02 10.53
CA VAL A 77 -12.95 10.66 9.96
C VAL A 77 -14.35 10.06 10.03
N ILE A 78 -14.95 9.79 8.87
CA ILE A 78 -16.30 9.21 8.72
C ILE A 78 -16.30 7.72 8.36
N TRP A 79 -15.12 7.18 8.05
CA TRP A 79 -14.92 5.75 7.80
C TRP A 79 -13.48 5.38 8.10
N ASP A 80 -13.27 4.23 8.72
CA ASP A 80 -11.97 3.67 9.07
C ASP A 80 -11.96 2.17 8.78
N HIS A 81 -10.85 1.68 8.24
CA HIS A 81 -10.60 0.27 8.06
C HIS A 81 -9.13 -0.05 8.29
N GLU A 82 -8.86 -0.87 9.29
CA GLU A 82 -7.53 -1.40 9.57
C GLU A 82 -7.15 -2.46 8.52
N LEU A 83 -5.91 -2.40 8.01
CA LEU A 83 -5.40 -3.39 7.07
C LEU A 83 -4.80 -4.57 7.84
N TYR A 84 -5.45 -5.73 7.76
CA TYR A 84 -4.91 -7.02 8.21
C TYR A 84 -3.78 -7.51 7.31
N GLU A 85 -2.88 -8.39 7.78
CA GLU A 85 -1.82 -9.00 6.97
C GLU A 85 -2.39 -9.91 5.85
N GLY A 86 -1.74 -9.93 4.68
CA GLY A 86 -2.24 -10.72 3.54
C GLY A 86 -3.44 -10.17 2.74
N LEU A 87 -4.14 -9.11 3.16
CA LEU A 87 -5.16 -8.41 2.35
C LEU A 87 -4.73 -8.22 0.89
N GLU A 88 -5.53 -8.75 -0.02
CA GLU A 88 -5.34 -8.59 -1.45
C GLU A 88 -5.97 -7.29 -1.91
N PHE A 89 -5.12 -6.38 -2.40
CA PHE A 89 -5.55 -5.10 -2.93
C PHE A 89 -5.50 -5.17 -4.46
N ASN A 90 -6.66 -5.07 -5.08
CA ASN A 90 -6.88 -5.23 -6.51
C ASN A 90 -7.07 -3.86 -7.16
N GLN A 91 -6.53 -3.71 -8.36
CA GLN A 91 -6.74 -2.53 -9.21
C GLN A 91 -7.49 -3.00 -10.46
N ASP A 92 -8.81 -3.15 -10.35
CA ASP A 92 -9.63 -3.61 -11.47
C ASP A 92 -9.69 -2.59 -12.60
N ARG A 93 -9.64 -1.28 -12.26
CA ARG A 93 -9.56 -0.19 -13.24
C ARG A 93 -8.57 0.86 -12.78
N ALA A 94 -8.20 1.75 -13.70
CA ALA A 94 -7.23 2.81 -13.42
C ALA A 94 -7.65 3.77 -12.30
N PHE A 95 -8.95 3.95 -12.05
CA PHE A 95 -9.52 4.78 -10.98
C PHE A 95 -10.24 3.97 -9.89
N PHE A 96 -10.31 2.63 -10.02
CA PHE A 96 -11.08 1.77 -9.11
C PHE A 96 -10.19 0.72 -8.46
N LEU A 97 -10.09 0.79 -7.14
CA LEU A 97 -9.35 -0.16 -6.31
C LEU A 97 -10.34 -0.94 -5.45
N SER A 98 -10.14 -2.25 -5.30
CA SER A 98 -11.03 -3.10 -4.52
C SER A 98 -10.27 -4.06 -3.61
N PHE A 99 -10.92 -4.50 -2.54
CA PHE A 99 -10.39 -5.49 -1.60
C PHE A 99 -11.52 -6.19 -0.85
N ALA A 100 -11.19 -7.35 -0.27
CA ALA A 100 -12.09 -8.09 0.60
C ALA A 100 -12.08 -7.46 2.01
N GLY A 101 -13.23 -6.92 2.42
CA GLY A 101 -13.51 -6.63 3.84
C GLY A 101 -14.14 -7.83 4.53
N ASP A 102 -14.46 -7.69 5.82
CA ASP A 102 -14.98 -8.79 6.64
C ASP A 102 -16.35 -9.33 6.18
N ALA A 103 -17.24 -8.44 5.74
CA ALA A 103 -18.62 -8.80 5.38
C ALA A 103 -18.89 -8.77 3.86
N CYS A 104 -18.14 -7.96 3.11
CA CYS A 104 -18.34 -7.79 1.67
C CYS A 104 -17.10 -7.20 0.99
N MET A 105 -17.09 -7.20 -0.34
CA MET A 105 -16.07 -6.50 -1.11
C MET A 105 -16.26 -4.98 -0.96
N ILE A 106 -15.15 -4.28 -0.74
CA ILE A 106 -15.09 -2.83 -0.60
C ILE A 106 -14.33 -2.27 -1.80
N GLY A 107 -14.84 -1.20 -2.38
CA GLY A 107 -14.29 -0.54 -3.55
C GLY A 107 -14.09 0.95 -3.32
N PHE A 108 -12.98 1.49 -3.80
CA PHE A 108 -12.66 2.91 -3.82
C PHE A 108 -12.65 3.42 -5.25
N VAL A 109 -13.46 4.43 -5.53
CA VAL A 109 -13.46 5.17 -6.81
C VAL A 109 -12.75 6.50 -6.56
N PHE A 110 -11.61 6.72 -7.20
CA PHE A 110 -10.83 7.95 -7.08
C PHE A 110 -11.27 8.99 -8.12
N ALA A 111 -11.12 10.26 -7.79
CA ALA A 111 -11.39 11.37 -8.72
C ALA A 111 -10.34 11.45 -9.86
N ASP A 112 -9.10 11.02 -9.60
CA ASP A 112 -8.00 11.02 -10.57
C ASP A 112 -7.31 9.64 -10.66
N GLU A 113 -7.05 9.19 -11.88
CA GLU A 113 -6.42 7.90 -12.17
C GLU A 113 -4.94 7.83 -11.74
N SER A 114 -4.23 8.96 -11.78
CA SER A 114 -2.81 9.02 -11.38
C SER A 114 -2.67 8.91 -9.87
N GLU A 115 -3.58 9.54 -9.13
CA GLU A 115 -3.66 9.40 -7.67
C GLU A 115 -4.06 7.98 -7.27
N ALA A 116 -5.02 7.35 -7.94
CA ALA A 116 -5.38 5.95 -7.71
C ALA A 116 -4.16 5.02 -7.88
N LYS A 117 -3.42 5.15 -9.00
CA LYS A 117 -2.19 4.38 -9.25
C LYS A 117 -1.13 4.64 -8.19
N THR A 118 -0.98 5.89 -7.75
CA THR A 118 0.01 6.26 -6.72
C THR A 118 -0.38 5.70 -5.35
N PHE A 119 -1.66 5.76 -5.00
CA PHE A 119 -2.23 5.19 -3.78
C PHE A 119 -1.96 3.69 -3.75
N PHE A 120 -2.34 2.96 -4.80
CA PHE A 120 -2.11 1.53 -4.95
C PHE A 120 -0.64 1.13 -4.76
N LYS A 121 0.27 1.84 -5.44
CA LYS A 121 1.73 1.62 -5.31
C LYS A 121 2.22 1.84 -3.89
N LYS A 122 1.75 2.90 -3.21
CA LYS A 122 2.15 3.20 -1.82
C LYS A 122 1.68 2.13 -0.85
N VAL A 123 0.44 1.67 -0.97
CA VAL A 123 -0.11 0.57 -0.16
C VAL A 123 0.74 -0.69 -0.34
N LYS A 124 0.98 -1.12 -1.58
CA LYS A 124 1.80 -2.32 -1.86
C LYS A 124 3.24 -2.18 -1.36
N ALA A 125 3.88 -1.04 -1.59
CA ALA A 125 5.27 -0.81 -1.17
C ALA A 125 5.43 -0.85 0.35
N LYS A 126 4.50 -0.26 1.10
CA LYS A 126 4.53 -0.25 2.57
C LYS A 126 4.23 -1.61 3.17
N ARG A 127 3.30 -2.35 2.56
CA ARG A 127 2.95 -3.71 2.97
C ARG A 127 4.10 -4.70 2.76
N ASN A 128 4.74 -4.67 1.59
CA ASN A 128 5.86 -5.57 1.28
C ASN A 128 7.07 -5.33 2.19
N ASN A 129 7.25 -4.11 2.68
CA ASN A 129 8.31 -3.79 3.63
C ASN A 129 8.05 -4.37 5.04
N LYS A 130 6.78 -4.58 5.42
CA LYS A 130 6.41 -5.24 6.69
C LYS A 130 6.56 -6.77 6.60
N GLY A 131 6.30 -7.36 5.42
CA GLY A 131 6.53 -8.78 5.12
C GLY A 131 7.99 -9.15 4.80
N SER A 132 8.89 -8.15 4.74
CA SER A 132 10.30 -8.37 4.40
C SER A 132 11.20 -7.99 5.56
N LYS A 133 11.33 -8.91 6.52
CA LYS A 133 12.59 -9.09 7.24
C LYS A 133 13.34 -10.30 6.67
N PRO A 134 13.78 -10.34 5.39
CA PRO A 134 15.00 -11.06 5.10
C PRO A 134 16.12 -10.24 5.74
N LYS A 135 16.90 -10.90 6.58
CA LYS A 135 18.22 -10.45 7.00
C LYS A 135 19.09 -10.33 5.74
N SER A 136 18.94 -9.25 4.98
CA SER A 136 19.85 -8.92 3.88
C SER A 136 20.80 -7.85 4.40
N GLU A 137 21.91 -8.37 4.88
CA GLU A 137 23.13 -7.67 5.21
C GLU A 137 23.46 -6.62 4.14
N LYS A 138 23.79 -5.40 4.62
CA LYS A 138 24.25 -4.29 3.81
C LYS A 138 25.40 -4.74 2.89
N LYS A 139 25.26 -4.52 1.59
CA LYS A 139 26.39 -4.07 0.77
C LYS A 139 26.01 -2.84 -0.03
N LYS A 140 26.52 -1.70 0.43
CA LYS A 140 26.74 -0.52 -0.40
C LYS A 140 27.69 -0.93 -1.52
N VAL A 141 27.28 -0.79 -2.77
CA VAL A 141 28.23 -0.69 -3.88
C VAL A 141 28.07 0.70 -4.48
N SER A 142 29.01 1.55 -4.08
CA SER A 142 29.31 2.81 -4.74
C SER A 142 29.84 2.52 -6.15
N LYS A 143 29.40 3.31 -7.10
CA LYS A 143 29.73 3.23 -8.53
C LYS A 143 31.22 3.56 -8.74
N GLY A 144 32.00 2.64 -9.30
CA GLY A 144 33.36 2.93 -9.79
C GLY A 144 34.19 1.67 -10.10
N GLY A 145 34.50 1.44 -11.38
CA GLY A 145 35.56 0.55 -11.87
C GLY A 145 35.26 -0.96 -11.83
N ILE A 146 35.07 -1.59 -13.00
CA ILE A 146 35.07 -3.05 -13.12
C ILE A 146 36.49 -3.46 -13.50
N ASP A 147 37.24 -4.00 -12.54
CA ASP A 147 38.58 -4.54 -12.77
C ASP A 147 38.47 -5.99 -13.28
N LYS A 148 39.18 -6.29 -14.38
CA LYS A 148 39.11 -7.55 -15.16
C LYS A 148 39.73 -8.78 -14.47
N SER A 149 39.91 -8.78 -13.15
CA SER A 149 40.62 -9.85 -12.42
C SER A 149 39.73 -10.86 -11.69
N MET A 150 38.39 -10.78 -11.81
CA MET A 150 37.47 -11.70 -11.09
C MET A 150 36.87 -12.83 -11.95
N ILE A 151 37.47 -13.16 -13.09
CA ILE A 151 37.10 -14.38 -13.83
C ILE A 151 38.16 -15.43 -13.52
N SER A 152 37.90 -16.30 -12.55
CA SER A 152 38.61 -17.58 -12.44
C SER A 152 37.63 -18.71 -12.69
N ALA A 153 37.92 -19.49 -13.72
CA ALA A 153 37.20 -20.68 -14.15
C ALA A 153 37.75 -21.95 -13.42
N PRO A 154 37.13 -23.13 -13.60
CA PRO A 154 36.64 -24.01 -12.55
C PRO A 154 37.70 -25.02 -12.06
N LYS A 155 37.49 -25.64 -10.90
CA LYS A 155 38.30 -26.81 -10.48
C LYS A 155 37.46 -28.09 -10.49
N ALA A 156 37.88 -28.99 -11.38
CA ALA A 156 37.37 -30.32 -11.60
C ALA A 156 37.72 -31.30 -10.46
N GLY A 157 36.80 -32.24 -10.22
CA GLY A 157 37.05 -33.63 -9.79
C GLY A 157 37.58 -33.86 -8.36
N VAL A 158 36.87 -34.70 -7.59
CA VAL A 158 37.30 -36.07 -7.19
C VAL A 158 36.42 -36.59 -6.04
N LEU A 159 35.70 -37.68 -6.35
CA LEU A 159 35.44 -38.91 -5.60
C LEU A 159 35.29 -38.87 -4.06
N ILE A 160 34.13 -39.32 -3.55
CA ILE A 160 34.06 -40.19 -2.37
C ILE A 160 33.13 -41.38 -2.68
N ARG A 161 33.63 -42.55 -2.32
CA ARG A 161 33.13 -43.91 -2.53
C ARG A 161 32.81 -44.49 -1.15
N HIS A 162 31.73 -45.28 -1.03
CA HIS A 162 31.42 -46.32 0.00
C HIS A 162 29.88 -46.46 0.04
N GLY A 163 29.22 -47.61 -0.08
CA GLY A 163 29.58 -49.02 -0.25
C GLY A 163 28.32 -49.87 0.00
N GLN A 164 28.17 -50.99 -0.75
CA GLN A 164 27.46 -52.27 -0.48
C GLN A 164 26.01 -52.21 0.05
N HIS A 165 25.08 -53.13 -0.21
CA HIS A 165 24.99 -54.56 -0.55
C HIS A 165 23.46 -54.77 -0.86
N PHE A 166 22.93 -55.72 -1.61
CA PHE A 166 23.15 -57.15 -1.82
C PHE A 166 22.63 -57.51 -3.22
#